data_AF-A0A497JMP8-F1
#
_entry.id   AF-A0A497JMP8-F1
#
_cell.length_a   1.000
_cell.length_b   1.000
_cell.length_c   1.000
_cell.angle_alpha   90.00
_cell.angle_beta   90.00
_cell.angle_gamma   90.00
#
_symmetry.space_group_name_H-M   'P 1'
#
loop_
_entity.id
_entity.type
_entity.pdbx_description
1 polymer ?
#
loop_
_entity_poly.entity_id
_entity_poly.type
_entity_poly.pdbx_seq_one_letter_code
_entity_poly.pdbx_strand_id
1 'polypeptide(L)' 'MKKVGLISDTHIPARARKIPLKVFEAFRDVELILHAGDLTV' A
#
# COMPACT_ATOMS: atom_id res chain seq x y z
N MET A 1 4.74 -13.45 15.77
CA MET A 1 3.49 -12.65 15.91
C MET A 1 3.05 -12.26 14.52
N LYS A 2 1.80 -12.49 14.13
CA LYS A 2 1.38 -12.26 12.74
C LYS A 2 1.14 -10.79 12.45
N LYS A 3 1.70 -10.27 11.36
CA LYS A 3 1.59 -8.84 10.96
C LYS A 3 0.83 -8.71 9.66
N VAL A 4 -0.14 -7.77 9.63
CA VAL A 4 -0.92 -7.43 8.44
C VAL A 4 -0.68 -5.96 8.11
N GLY A 5 -0.32 -5.67 6.85
CA GLY A 5 -0.22 -4.31 6.33
C GLY A 5 -1.57 -3.83 5.80
N LEU A 6 -1.96 -2.60 6.12
CA LEU A 6 -3.15 -1.94 5.58
C LEU A 6 -2.73 -0.67 4.87
N ILE A 7 -3.16 -0.51 3.61
CA ILE A 7 -2.95 0.70 2.82
C ILE A 7 -4.25 1.09 2.09
N SER A 8 -4.41 2.38 1.79
CA SER A 8 -5.58 2.95 1.12
C SER A 8 -5.14 4.13 0.24
N ASP A 9 -6.09 4.69 -0.52
CA ASP A 9 -5.95 6.01 -1.15
C ASP A 9 -4.72 6.13 -2.04
N THR A 10 -4.38 5.02 -2.71
CA THR A 10 -3.18 4.99 -3.54
C THR A 10 -3.38 5.78 -4.83
N HIS A 11 -4.62 5.95 -5.33
CA HIS A 11 -5.04 6.82 -6.45
C HIS A 11 -3.94 7.01 -7.52
N ILE A 12 -3.29 5.94 -7.94
CA ILE A 12 -2.24 5.94 -8.97
C ILE A 12 -2.90 5.53 -10.29
N PRO A 13 -2.61 6.20 -11.41
CA PRO A 13 -1.68 7.32 -11.58
C PRO A 13 -2.29 8.72 -11.30
N ALA A 14 -3.58 8.79 -10.99
CA ALA A 14 -4.36 10.04 -10.96
C ALA A 14 -3.82 11.13 -10.01
N ARG A 15 -3.40 10.75 -8.79
CA ARG A 15 -2.91 11.65 -7.73
C ARG A 15 -1.45 11.41 -7.36
N ALA A 16 -0.91 10.23 -7.64
CA ALA A 16 0.48 9.89 -7.45
C ALA A 16 1.00 9.06 -8.61
N ARG A 17 2.30 9.15 -8.91
CA ARG A 17 2.91 8.37 -10.00
C ARG A 17 3.27 6.94 -9.61
N LYS A 18 3.49 6.70 -8.31
CA LYS A 18 3.89 5.40 -7.76
C LYS A 18 3.76 5.40 -6.23
N ILE A 19 3.75 4.21 -5.66
CA ILE A 19 3.85 4.01 -4.21
C ILE A 19 5.24 4.47 -3.71
N PRO A 20 5.34 5.23 -2.60
CA PRO A 20 6.63 5.61 -2.02
C PRO A 20 7.46 4.41 -1.55
N LEU A 21 8.79 4.45 -1.71
CA LEU A 21 9.70 3.38 -1.28
C LEU A 21 9.53 2.98 0.19
N LYS A 22 9.29 3.97 1.06
CA LYS A 22 9.09 3.76 2.50
C LYS A 22 7.90 2.84 2.82
N VAL A 23 6.89 2.77 1.96
CA VAL A 23 5.76 1.83 2.14
C VAL A 23 6.23 0.39 1.98
N PHE A 24 7.06 0.12 0.98
CA PHE A 24 7.63 -1.22 0.77
C PHE A 24 8.55 -1.62 1.93
N GLU A 25 9.31 -0.68 2.50
CA GLU A 25 10.12 -0.93 3.70
C GLU A 25 9.25 -1.25 4.90
N ALA A 26 8.18 -0.48 5.14
CA ALA A 26 7.25 -0.72 6.22
C ALA A 26 6.54 -2.06 6.10
N PHE A 27 6.29 -2.54 4.87
CA PHE A 27 5.53 -3.75 4.59
C PHE A 27 6.44 -4.97 4.38
N ARG A 28 7.76 -4.85 4.59
CA ARG A 28 8.73 -5.92 4.28
C ARG A 28 8.45 -7.25 4.98
N ASP A 29 7.97 -7.20 6.22
CA ASP A 29 7.79 -8.38 7.08
C ASP A 29 6.30 -8.62 7.43
N VAL A 30 5.37 -8.18 6.59
CA VAL A 30 3.93 -8.46 6.76
C VAL A 30 3.56 -9.73 6.00
N GLU A 31 2.68 -10.55 6.58
CA GLU A 31 2.21 -11.82 5.99
C GLU A 31 1.03 -11.61 5.03
N LEU A 32 0.35 -10.49 5.15
CA LEU A 32 -0.79 -10.12 4.33
C LEU A 32 -0.84 -8.61 4.16
N ILE A 33 -1.15 -8.14 2.95
CA ILE A 33 -1.43 -6.74 2.66
C ILE A 33 -2.90 -6.63 2.27
N LEU A 34 -3.64 -5.76 2.96
CA LEU A 34 -5.00 -5.38 2.62
C LEU A 34 -4.99 -3.97 2.03
N HIS A 35 -5.67 -3.82 0.90
CA HIS A 35 -5.89 -2.53 0.27
C HIS A 35 -7.34 -2.09 0.53
N ALA A 36 -7.56 -0.95 1.17
CA ALA A 36 -8.87 -0.54 1.66
C ALA A 36 -9.78 0.15 0.61
N GLY A 37 -9.25 0.46 -0.58
CA GLY A 37 -10.03 1.07 -1.66
C GLY A 37 -9.19 2.03 -2.49
N ASP A 38 -9.82 2.78 -3.39
CA ASP A 38 -9.17 3.89 -4.12
C ASP A 38 -8.04 3.50 -5.09
N LEU A 39 -8.13 2.28 -5.63
CA LEU A 39 -7.45 1.91 -6.87
C LEU A 39 -8.15 2.62 -8.05
N THR A 40 -7.38 3.35 -8.85
CA THR A 40 -7.88 4.16 -9.96
C THR A 40 -7.27 3.74 -11.29
N VAL A 41 -7.82 4.31 -12.37
CA VAL A 41 -7.29 4.22 -13.74
C VAL A 41 -6.43 5.43 -14.10
#